data_AF-X6LLE7-F1
#
_entry.id   AF-X6LLE7-F1
#
_cell.length_a   1.000
_cell.length_b   1.000
_cell.length_c   1.000
_cell.angle_alpha   90.00
_cell.angle_beta   90.00
_cell.angle_gamma   90.00
#
_symmetry.space_group_name_H-M   'P 1'
#
loop_
_entity.id
_entity.type
_entity.pdbx_description
1 polymer ?
#
loop_
_entity_poly.entity_id
_entity_poly.type
_entity_poly.pdbx_seq_one_letter_code
_entity_poly.pdbx_strand_id
1 'polypeptide(L)'
;MSNVEREVQEHVESGSTKIHFDQQCFGKNWILQSNKQEQVDHFICLICKQVANNPVEINCNQHKDMNETFIVGENCLKKFLNDNNNKCPIEFHDGCQYYKLYEMQKQINQLNVICQRQFEDETKEIKEQVDGDIMVICDFKGKIQDMNEHLNNQCKLKVLDCWFKQFGCDHSYSDRDLKQHLVDNMEQHFNIVIKKFEYMQKIIEQQRDEIKQLKSEKGIEVEKLEEEIKLNNNNEEKKENDQLI
;
A
#
# COMPACT_ATOMS: atom_id res chain seq x y z
N MET A 1 30.48 24.50 19.62
CA MET A 1 31.14 23.18 19.60
C MET A 1 30.01 22.17 19.74
N SER A 2 29.37 21.82 18.61
CA SER A 2 29.64 20.62 17.78
C SER A 2 29.09 19.36 18.46
N ASN A 3 28.32 18.46 17.86
CA ASN A 3 27.76 18.25 16.53
C ASN A 3 26.54 17.34 16.77
N VAL A 4 25.40 17.59 16.12
CA VAL A 4 24.38 16.55 15.93
C VAL A 4 24.27 16.35 14.43
N GLU A 5 25.14 15.50 13.91
CA GLU A 5 25.02 14.96 12.56
C GLU A 5 23.86 13.98 12.57
N ARG A 6 22.72 14.39 12.00
CA ARG A 6 21.69 13.47 11.56
C ARG A 6 22.07 13.02 10.16
N GLU A 7 22.61 11.81 10.06
CA GLU A 7 22.76 11.10 8.80
C GLU A 7 21.36 10.86 8.22
N VAL A 8 21.05 11.55 7.12
CA VAL A 8 19.88 11.25 6.29
C VAL A 8 20.30 10.13 5.36
N GLN A 9 19.86 8.91 5.67
CA GLN A 9 20.06 7.76 4.81
C GLN A 9 19.02 7.82 3.69
N GLU A 10 19.41 8.34 2.53
CA GLU A 10 18.64 8.26 1.29
C GLU A 10 18.58 6.81 0.81
N HIS A 11 17.49 6.11 1.15
CA HIS A 11 17.08 4.90 0.45
C HIS A 11 16.32 5.30 -0.81
N VAL A 12 17.00 5.31 -1.95
CA VAL A 12 16.35 5.29 -3.27
C VAL A 12 15.83 3.87 -3.48
N GLU A 13 14.64 3.58 -2.97
CA GLU A 13 13.89 2.40 -3.39
C GLU A 13 13.38 2.64 -4.81
N SER A 14 14.06 2.00 -5.77
CA SER A 14 13.59 1.79 -7.14
C SER A 14 12.13 1.34 -7.11
N GLY A 15 11.26 2.10 -7.78
CA GLY A 15 9.80 1.97 -7.79
C GLY A 15 9.27 0.67 -8.44
N SER A 16 9.55 -0.47 -7.82
CA SER A 16 8.72 -1.66 -7.96
C SER A 16 7.71 -1.62 -6.83
N THR A 17 6.43 -1.38 -7.12
CA THR A 17 5.36 -1.73 -6.20
C THR A 17 5.50 -3.23 -5.95
N LYS A 18 5.97 -3.62 -4.76
CA LYS A 18 6.04 -5.04 -4.39
C LYS A 18 4.61 -5.57 -4.51
N ILE A 19 4.39 -6.53 -5.40
CA ILE A 19 3.08 -7.15 -5.54
C ILE A 19 2.77 -7.80 -4.20
N HIS A 20 1.75 -7.28 -3.51
CA HIS A 20 1.24 -7.86 -2.27
C HIS A 20 0.43 -9.13 -2.57
N PHE A 21 1.11 -10.16 -3.06
CA PHE A 21 0.59 -11.53 -3.16
C PHE A 21 0.16 -12.07 -1.78
N ASP A 22 0.66 -11.45 -0.71
CA ASP A 22 0.62 -11.97 0.65
C ASP A 22 -0.67 -11.63 1.42
N GLN A 23 -1.58 -10.82 0.87
CA GLN A 23 -2.69 -10.28 1.67
C GLN A 23 -4.05 -10.94 1.44
N GLN A 24 -4.25 -11.64 0.33
CA GLN A 24 -5.54 -12.26 0.00
C GLN A 24 -5.43 -13.78 -0.14
N CYS A 25 -6.58 -14.46 -0.01
CA CYS A 25 -6.68 -15.88 -0.32
C CYS A 25 -6.42 -16.12 -1.82
N PHE A 26 -5.87 -17.28 -2.17
CA PHE A 26 -5.48 -17.60 -3.55
C PHE A 26 -6.68 -18.03 -4.37
N GLY A 27 -6.80 -17.48 -5.59
CA GLY A 27 -7.88 -17.79 -6.51
C GLY A 27 -8.04 -19.30 -6.74
N LYS A 28 -9.21 -19.86 -6.41
CA LYS A 28 -9.49 -21.30 -6.53
C LYS A 28 -9.25 -21.80 -7.95
N ASN A 29 -9.74 -21.06 -8.95
CA ASN A 29 -9.59 -21.44 -10.36
C ASN A 29 -8.13 -21.46 -10.81
N TRP A 30 -7.30 -20.56 -10.28
CA TRP A 30 -5.87 -20.51 -10.55
C TRP A 30 -5.16 -21.75 -9.98
N ILE A 31 -5.45 -22.11 -8.73
CA ILE A 31 -4.89 -23.31 -8.10
C ILE A 31 -5.33 -24.58 -8.81
N LEU A 32 -6.59 -24.67 -9.23
CA LEU A 32 -7.13 -25.86 -9.89
C LEU A 32 -6.58 -26.11 -11.30
N GLN A 33 -5.88 -25.15 -11.92
CA GLN A 33 -5.19 -25.38 -13.20
C GLN A 33 -4.14 -26.49 -13.10
N SER A 34 -3.55 -26.67 -11.92
CA SER A 34 -2.38 -27.54 -11.71
C SER A 34 -2.58 -28.57 -10.58
N ASN A 35 -3.75 -28.61 -9.94
CA ASN A 35 -4.04 -29.52 -8.83
C ASN A 35 -5.46 -30.10 -8.94
N LYS A 36 -5.69 -31.24 -8.27
CA LYS A 36 -7.01 -31.88 -8.22
C LYS A 36 -7.92 -31.18 -7.21
N GLN A 37 -9.24 -31.16 -7.46
CA GLN A 37 -10.24 -30.58 -6.56
C GLN A 37 -10.15 -31.14 -5.13
N GLU A 38 -10.05 -32.47 -5.01
CA GLU A 38 -9.95 -33.20 -3.73
C GLU A 38 -8.77 -32.74 -2.86
N GLN A 39 -7.65 -32.33 -3.48
CA GLN A 39 -6.48 -31.83 -2.77
C GLN A 39 -6.70 -30.43 -2.22
N VAL A 40 -7.60 -29.65 -2.83
CA VAL A 40 -7.80 -28.22 -2.55
C VAL A 40 -9.02 -27.97 -1.66
N ASP A 41 -10.01 -28.87 -1.66
CA ASP A 41 -11.27 -28.71 -0.93
C ASP A 41 -11.10 -28.42 0.57
N HIS A 42 -10.10 -29.04 1.19
CA HIS A 42 -9.80 -28.89 2.61
C HIS A 42 -9.13 -27.55 2.97
N PHE A 43 -8.78 -26.74 1.98
CA PHE A 43 -8.11 -25.46 2.16
C PHE A 43 -9.01 -24.27 1.84
N ILE A 44 -10.30 -24.49 1.58
CA ILE A 44 -11.21 -23.43 1.15
C ILE A 44 -11.58 -22.52 2.34
N CYS A 45 -11.33 -21.23 2.16
CA CYS A 45 -11.74 -20.19 3.09
C CYS A 45 -13.28 -20.08 3.12
N LEU A 46 -13.86 -20.21 4.31
CA LEU A 46 -15.30 -20.12 4.53
C LEU A 46 -15.90 -18.79 4.06
N ILE A 47 -15.14 -17.70 4.14
CA ILE A 47 -15.63 -16.34 3.86
C ILE A 47 -15.61 -16.04 2.36
N CYS A 48 -14.43 -16.11 1.71
CA CYS A 48 -14.29 -15.70 0.31
C CYS A 48 -14.40 -16.86 -0.70
N LYS A 49 -14.52 -18.10 -0.21
CA LYS A 49 -14.62 -19.33 -1.01
C LYS A 49 -13.41 -19.61 -1.93
N GLN A 50 -12.29 -18.94 -1.67
CA GLN A 50 -11.00 -19.14 -2.32
C GLN A 50 -10.09 -20.05 -1.47
N VAL A 51 -8.92 -20.43 -1.96
CA VAL A 51 -7.95 -21.20 -1.18
C VAL A 51 -7.33 -20.29 -0.11
N ALA A 52 -7.45 -20.67 1.16
CA ALA A 52 -7.01 -19.87 2.28
C ALA A 52 -5.52 -19.51 2.16
N ASN A 53 -5.20 -18.25 2.45
CA ASN A 53 -3.82 -17.78 2.64
C ASN A 53 -3.66 -17.38 4.11
N ASN A 54 -2.60 -17.87 4.76
CA ASN A 54 -2.44 -17.84 6.22
C ASN A 54 -3.70 -18.41 6.91
N PRO A 55 -4.00 -19.71 6.73
CA PRO A 55 -5.22 -20.31 7.24
C PRO A 55 -5.24 -20.29 8.77
N VAL A 56 -6.43 -19.97 9.29
CA VAL A 56 -6.81 -20.11 10.69
C VAL A 56 -8.03 -21.00 10.78
N GLU A 57 -8.16 -21.68 11.91
CA GLU A 57 -9.38 -22.42 12.24
C GLU A 57 -10.16 -21.67 13.31
N ILE A 58 -11.46 -21.47 13.07
CA ILE A 58 -12.37 -20.95 14.08
C ILE A 58 -12.71 -22.08 15.05
N ASN A 59 -12.47 -21.85 16.34
CA ASN A 59 -12.60 -22.87 17.39
C ASN A 59 -13.40 -22.37 18.59
N CYS A 60 -14.40 -21.53 18.34
CA CYS A 60 -15.29 -21.00 19.36
C CYS A 60 -15.98 -22.14 20.14
N ASN A 61 -16.22 -21.93 21.43
CA ASN A 61 -16.93 -22.90 22.27
C ASN A 61 -18.31 -23.28 21.73
N GLN A 62 -18.97 -22.33 21.06
CA GLN A 62 -20.28 -22.47 20.42
C GLN A 62 -20.29 -23.51 19.29
N HIS A 63 -19.14 -23.88 18.74
CA HIS A 63 -19.02 -24.77 17.58
C HIS A 63 -18.27 -26.07 17.90
N LYS A 64 -18.02 -26.37 19.18
CA LYS A 64 -17.26 -27.56 19.61
C LYS A 64 -17.89 -28.89 19.22
N ASP A 65 -19.22 -28.93 19.15
CA ASP A 65 -19.98 -30.14 18.82
C ASP A 65 -20.21 -30.29 17.31
N MET A 66 -19.78 -29.31 16.50
CA MET A 66 -19.81 -29.41 15.06
C MET A 66 -18.60 -30.23 14.61
N ASN A 67 -18.82 -31.37 13.96
CA ASN A 67 -17.75 -32.22 13.41
C ASN A 67 -17.10 -31.62 12.15
N GLU A 68 -17.12 -30.29 11.99
CA GLU A 68 -16.64 -29.57 10.82
C GLU A 68 -15.45 -28.67 11.19
N THR A 69 -14.49 -28.56 10.27
CA THR A 69 -13.34 -27.65 10.42
C THR A 69 -13.62 -26.34 9.69
N PHE A 70 -13.63 -25.23 10.43
CA PHE A 70 -13.96 -23.91 9.89
C PHE A 70 -12.70 -23.15 9.47
N ILE A 71 -12.22 -23.45 8.28
CA ILE A 71 -11.00 -22.86 7.71
C ILE A 71 -11.30 -21.48 7.13
N VAL A 72 -10.50 -20.48 7.52
CA VAL A 72 -10.61 -19.10 7.03
C VAL A 72 -9.22 -18.55 6.77
N GLY A 73 -9.04 -17.71 5.75
CA GLY A 73 -7.81 -16.92 5.62
C GLY A 73 -7.74 -15.83 6.70
N GLU A 74 -6.59 -15.68 7.36
CA GLU A 74 -6.42 -14.75 8.50
C GLU A 74 -6.90 -13.33 8.19
N ASN A 75 -6.54 -12.79 7.01
CA ASN A 75 -6.96 -11.44 6.61
C ASN A 75 -8.44 -11.34 6.27
N CYS A 76 -9.04 -12.41 5.72
CA CYS A 76 -10.49 -12.46 5.51
C CYS A 76 -11.23 -12.42 6.85
N LEU A 77 -10.76 -13.18 7.84
CA LEU A 77 -11.36 -13.17 9.18
C LEU A 77 -11.21 -11.81 9.85
N LYS A 78 -10.01 -11.22 9.85
CA LYS A 78 -9.77 -9.89 10.42
C LYS A 78 -10.68 -8.82 9.80
N LYS A 79 -10.80 -8.80 8.47
CA LYS A 79 -11.68 -7.87 7.77
C LYS A 79 -13.14 -8.10 8.17
N PHE A 80 -13.60 -9.34 8.16
CA PHE A 80 -14.98 -9.67 8.53
C PHE A 80 -15.30 -9.24 9.97
N LEU A 81 -14.42 -9.53 10.94
CA LEU A 81 -14.62 -9.14 12.33
C LEU A 81 -14.71 -7.61 12.48
N ASN A 82 -13.83 -6.86 11.81
CA ASN A 82 -13.88 -5.40 11.82
C ASN A 82 -15.19 -4.86 11.23
N ASP A 83 -15.65 -5.43 10.11
CA ASP A 83 -16.85 -4.98 9.40
C ASP A 83 -18.16 -5.40 10.12
N ASN A 84 -18.10 -6.39 11.03
CA ASN A 84 -19.26 -7.00 11.67
C ASN A 84 -19.20 -6.95 13.20
N ASN A 85 -18.64 -5.89 13.79
CA ASN A 85 -18.61 -5.68 15.24
C ASN A 85 -18.06 -6.89 16.03
N ASN A 86 -16.99 -7.51 15.54
CA ASN A 86 -16.34 -8.70 16.10
C ASN A 86 -17.23 -9.94 16.24
N LYS A 87 -18.31 -10.02 15.46
CA LYS A 87 -19.21 -11.19 15.43
C LYS A 87 -18.59 -12.35 14.64
N CYS A 88 -18.73 -13.56 15.16
CA CYS A 88 -18.26 -14.79 14.51
C CYS A 88 -18.96 -15.01 13.15
N PRO A 89 -18.24 -15.39 12.08
CA PRO A 89 -18.83 -15.62 10.75
C PRO A 89 -19.68 -16.88 10.62
N ILE A 90 -19.75 -17.74 11.65
CA ILE A 90 -20.53 -18.99 11.63
C ILE A 90 -21.94 -18.75 12.20
N GLU A 91 -22.07 -18.33 13.47
CA GLU A 91 -23.38 -18.06 14.11
C GLU A 91 -23.47 -16.70 14.83
N PHE A 92 -22.66 -15.70 14.43
CA PHE A 92 -22.79 -14.30 14.90
C PHE A 92 -22.81 -14.10 16.42
N HIS A 93 -22.06 -14.91 17.17
CA HIS A 93 -21.80 -14.65 18.59
C HIS A 93 -20.59 -13.71 18.76
N ASP A 94 -20.46 -13.09 19.94
CA ASP A 94 -19.29 -12.26 20.29
C ASP A 94 -18.06 -13.10 20.62
N GLY A 95 -16.88 -12.49 20.49
CA GLY A 95 -15.63 -13.09 20.96
C GLY A 95 -15.19 -14.30 20.12
N CYS A 96 -15.17 -14.15 18.80
CA CYS A 96 -14.68 -15.18 17.88
C CYS A 96 -13.25 -15.62 18.27
N GLN A 97 -13.07 -16.91 18.51
CA GLN A 97 -11.78 -17.53 18.82
C GLN A 97 -11.27 -18.28 17.60
N TYR A 98 -9.97 -18.18 17.35
CA TYR A 98 -9.31 -18.88 16.26
C TYR A 98 -7.83 -19.09 16.56
N TYR A 99 -7.22 -20.06 15.88
CA TYR A 99 -5.78 -20.33 15.96
C TYR A 99 -5.18 -20.57 14.58
N LYS A 100 -3.86 -20.34 14.46
CA LYS A 100 -3.12 -20.48 13.20
C LYS A 100 -2.86 -21.95 12.87
N LEU A 101 -3.05 -22.31 11.60
CA LEU A 101 -2.80 -23.65 11.08
C LEU A 101 -1.49 -23.68 10.28
N TYR A 102 -0.35 -23.68 10.98
CA TYR A 102 0.97 -23.65 10.34
C TYR A 102 1.24 -24.84 9.41
N GLU A 103 0.82 -26.05 9.78
CA GLU A 103 1.01 -27.24 8.94
C GLU A 103 0.14 -27.19 7.68
N MET A 104 -1.07 -26.64 7.77
CA MET A 104 -1.92 -26.42 6.60
C MET A 104 -1.30 -25.39 5.66
N GLN A 105 -0.70 -24.31 6.18
CA GLN A 105 0.02 -23.35 5.35
C GLN A 105 1.18 -24.01 4.59
N LYS A 106 1.92 -24.92 5.22
CA LYS A 106 2.97 -25.69 4.53
C LYS A 106 2.39 -26.54 3.40
N GLN A 107 1.25 -27.19 3.61
CA GLN A 107 0.57 -27.97 2.57
C GLN A 107 0.12 -27.10 1.40
N ILE A 108 -0.51 -25.95 1.69
CA ILE A 108 -0.91 -24.96 0.68
C ILE A 108 0.32 -24.47 -0.10
N ASN A 109 1.42 -24.17 0.59
CA ASN A 109 2.68 -23.75 -0.03
C ASN A 109 3.24 -24.77 -1.03
N GLN A 110 2.91 -26.05 -0.87
CA GLN A 110 3.33 -27.14 -1.75
C GLN A 110 2.37 -27.41 -2.93
N LEU A 111 1.27 -26.67 -3.06
CA LEU A 111 0.40 -26.76 -4.24
C LEU A 111 1.14 -26.26 -5.49
N ASN A 112 0.93 -26.96 -6.61
CA ASN A 112 1.52 -26.57 -7.88
C ASN A 112 0.74 -25.42 -8.50
N VAL A 113 1.40 -24.46 -9.12
CA VAL A 113 0.75 -23.32 -9.77
C VAL A 113 1.51 -22.92 -11.03
N ILE A 114 0.79 -22.30 -11.95
CA ILE A 114 1.38 -21.56 -13.06
C ILE A 114 1.61 -20.11 -12.65
N CYS A 115 2.38 -19.35 -13.44
CA CYS A 115 2.56 -17.91 -13.23
C CYS A 115 1.19 -17.21 -13.06
N GLN A 116 1.02 -16.46 -11.97
CA GLN A 116 -0.25 -15.74 -11.74
C GLN A 116 -0.52 -14.70 -12.83
N ARG A 117 0.50 -13.94 -13.27
CA ARG A 117 0.35 -12.95 -14.35
C ARG A 117 -0.11 -13.62 -15.65
N GLN A 118 0.46 -14.78 -15.99
CA GLN A 118 0.04 -15.56 -17.16
C GLN A 118 -1.44 -15.98 -17.04
N PHE A 119 -1.86 -16.45 -15.87
CA PHE A 119 -3.25 -16.83 -15.64
C PHE A 119 -4.22 -15.65 -15.75
N GLU A 120 -3.85 -14.49 -15.21
CA GLU A 120 -4.64 -13.26 -15.31
C GLU A 120 -4.74 -12.74 -16.75
N ASP A 121 -3.70 -12.92 -17.56
CA ASP A 121 -3.73 -12.51 -18.97
C ASP A 121 -4.51 -13.48 -19.84
N GLU A 122 -4.43 -14.79 -19.58
CA GLU A 122 -5.23 -15.80 -20.29
C GLU A 122 -6.74 -15.70 -20.00
N THR A 123 -7.10 -15.19 -18.80
CA THR A 123 -8.51 -15.02 -18.40
C THR A 123 -9.13 -13.71 -18.90
N LYS A 124 -8.32 -12.72 -19.30
CA LYS A 124 -8.78 -11.53 -20.02
C LYS A 124 -8.96 -11.93 -21.50
N GLU A 125 -10.20 -12.15 -21.92
CA GLU A 125 -10.56 -12.52 -23.30
C GLU A 125 -10.23 -11.43 -24.35
N ILE A 126 -8.95 -11.15 -24.61
CA ILE A 126 -8.50 -10.40 -25.78
C ILE A 126 -7.67 -11.35 -26.64
N LYS A 127 -8.39 -12.22 -27.35
CA LYS A 127 -7.91 -12.79 -28.63
C LYS A 127 -8.11 -11.75 -29.72
N GLU A 128 -7.56 -10.55 -29.56
CA GLU A 128 -7.27 -9.74 -30.73
C GLU A 128 -5.96 -10.27 -31.29
N GLN A 129 -6.10 -10.99 -32.41
CA GLN A 129 -5.00 -11.35 -33.27
C GLN A 129 -4.35 -10.05 -33.78
N VAL A 130 -3.43 -9.50 -33.00
CA VAL A 130 -2.44 -8.55 -33.54
C VAL A 130 -1.42 -9.42 -34.26
N ASP A 131 -1.64 -9.52 -35.57
CA ASP A 131 -0.77 -10.18 -36.53
C ASP A 131 0.68 -9.69 -36.34
N GLY A 132 1.55 -10.61 -35.93
CA GLY A 132 3.01 -10.43 -35.96
C GLY A 132 3.72 -10.05 -34.66
N ASP A 133 3.04 -9.74 -33.55
CA ASP A 133 3.73 -9.43 -32.29
C ASP A 133 3.99 -10.69 -31.45
N ILE A 134 5.23 -10.90 -31.04
CA ILE A 134 5.64 -12.12 -30.32
C ILE A 134 5.03 -12.08 -28.92
N MET A 135 3.92 -12.81 -28.74
CA MET A 135 3.27 -12.95 -27.43
C MET A 135 4.30 -13.47 -26.42
N VAL A 136 4.68 -12.61 -25.47
CA VAL A 136 5.59 -13.00 -24.39
C VAL A 136 4.79 -13.90 -23.46
N ILE A 137 5.19 -15.16 -23.36
CA ILE A 137 4.58 -16.13 -22.45
C ILE A 137 5.50 -16.39 -21.26
N CYS A 138 4.91 -16.61 -20.09
CA CYS A 138 5.63 -17.13 -18.93
C CYS A 138 5.39 -18.62 -18.79
N ASP A 139 6.48 -19.39 -18.83
CA ASP A 139 6.53 -20.84 -18.74
C ASP A 139 6.69 -21.36 -17.31
N PHE A 140 6.59 -20.50 -16.29
CA PHE A 140 6.74 -20.90 -14.90
C PHE A 140 5.65 -21.89 -14.48
N LYS A 141 6.10 -23.02 -13.94
CA LYS A 141 5.31 -24.02 -13.23
C LYS A 141 6.07 -24.42 -11.98
N GLY A 142 5.53 -24.16 -10.80
CA GLY A 142 6.25 -24.33 -9.54
C GLY A 142 5.31 -24.39 -8.34
N LYS A 143 5.85 -24.22 -7.13
CA LYS A 143 5.07 -24.22 -5.89
C LYS A 143 4.58 -22.80 -5.55
N ILE A 144 3.49 -22.69 -4.78
CA ILE A 144 2.99 -21.38 -4.31
C ILE A 144 4.08 -20.60 -3.57
N GLN A 145 4.86 -21.26 -2.72
CA GLN A 145 5.94 -20.61 -1.96
C GLN A 145 7.02 -19.95 -2.83
N ASP A 146 7.21 -20.42 -4.06
CA ASP A 146 8.22 -19.90 -4.98
C ASP A 146 7.66 -18.74 -5.84
N MET A 147 6.36 -18.46 -5.76
CA MET A 147 5.67 -17.48 -6.61
C MET A 147 6.20 -16.06 -6.42
N ASN A 148 6.45 -15.64 -5.17
CA ASN A 148 6.94 -14.29 -4.89
C ASN A 148 8.32 -14.04 -5.48
N GLU A 149 9.23 -15.00 -5.35
CA GLU A 149 10.55 -14.94 -5.97
C GLU A 149 10.43 -14.85 -7.50
N HIS A 150 9.57 -15.70 -8.08
CA HIS A 150 9.29 -15.67 -9.50
C HIS A 150 8.74 -14.31 -9.97
N LEU A 151 7.65 -13.81 -9.38
CA LEU A 151 6.98 -12.58 -9.80
C LEU A 151 7.88 -11.34 -9.70
N ASN A 152 8.76 -11.31 -8.70
CA ASN A 152 9.63 -10.17 -8.44
C ASN A 152 10.90 -10.20 -9.28
N ASN A 153 11.51 -11.38 -9.49
CA ASN A 153 12.88 -11.46 -10.01
C ASN A 153 13.01 -12.16 -11.36
N GLN A 154 12.08 -13.05 -11.73
CA GLN A 154 12.28 -13.98 -12.85
C GLN A 154 11.16 -13.92 -13.90
N CYS A 155 10.00 -13.37 -13.54
CA CYS A 155 8.82 -13.38 -14.39
C CYS A 155 9.00 -12.48 -15.61
N LYS A 156 8.96 -13.10 -16.81
CA LYS A 156 9.05 -12.41 -18.11
C LYS A 156 7.87 -11.46 -18.37
N LEU A 157 6.74 -11.69 -17.70
CA LEU A 157 5.54 -10.83 -17.75
C LEU A 157 5.61 -9.67 -16.74
N LYS A 158 6.76 -9.42 -16.12
CA LYS A 158 6.91 -8.29 -15.20
C LYS A 158 6.73 -6.99 -15.96
N VAL A 159 5.66 -6.28 -15.62
CA VAL A 159 5.42 -4.91 -16.02
C VAL A 159 6.11 -4.00 -14.99
N LEU A 160 6.83 -3.01 -15.49
CA LEU A 160 7.51 -1.98 -14.72
C LEU A 160 6.81 -0.65 -14.96
N ASP A 161 6.62 0.10 -13.89
CA ASP A 161 6.12 1.46 -13.97
C ASP A 161 7.13 2.37 -14.68
N CYS A 162 6.62 3.33 -15.44
CA CYS A 162 7.45 4.39 -15.98
C CYS A 162 8.17 5.14 -14.85
N TRP A 163 9.46 5.45 -15.06
CA TRP A 163 10.28 6.16 -14.07
C TRP A 163 9.72 7.56 -13.74
N PHE A 164 8.87 8.11 -14.61
CA PHE A 164 8.22 9.40 -14.44
C PHE A 164 6.82 9.31 -13.80
N LYS A 165 6.40 8.15 -13.29
CA LYS A 165 5.10 7.96 -12.66
C LYS A 165 4.83 8.91 -11.49
N GLN A 166 5.83 9.14 -10.65
CA GLN A 166 5.75 10.11 -9.54
C GLN A 166 5.49 11.57 -10.00
N PHE A 167 5.79 11.88 -11.26
CA PHE A 167 5.54 13.20 -11.84
C PHE A 167 4.21 13.27 -12.61
N GLY A 168 3.57 12.13 -12.90
CA GLY A 168 2.27 12.03 -13.57
C GLY A 168 2.23 11.17 -14.83
N CYS A 169 3.26 10.36 -15.12
CA CYS A 169 3.21 9.39 -16.22
C CYS A 169 2.64 8.05 -15.74
N ASP A 170 1.35 7.80 -15.95
CA ASP A 170 0.66 6.61 -15.43
C ASP A 170 0.84 5.34 -16.28
N HIS A 171 1.83 5.31 -17.17
CA HIS A 171 2.08 4.16 -18.02
C HIS A 171 2.96 3.12 -17.33
N SER A 172 2.68 1.85 -17.61
CA SER A 172 3.46 0.70 -17.16
C SER A 172 3.68 -0.22 -18.36
N TYR A 173 4.91 -0.73 -18.52
CA TYR A 173 5.35 -1.47 -19.70
C TYR A 173 6.15 -2.71 -19.35
N SER A 174 6.27 -3.67 -20.27
CA SER A 174 7.30 -4.73 -20.14
C SER A 174 8.70 -4.10 -20.10
N ASP A 175 9.73 -4.80 -19.60
CA ASP A 175 11.10 -4.24 -19.56
C ASP A 175 11.61 -3.79 -20.95
N ARG A 176 11.20 -4.48 -22.03
CA ARG A 176 11.55 -4.11 -23.41
C ARG A 176 10.83 -2.84 -23.85
N ASP A 177 9.52 -2.79 -23.63
CA ASP A 177 8.70 -1.67 -24.09
C ASP A 177 8.93 -0.42 -23.23
N LEU A 178 9.34 -0.60 -21.97
CA LEU A 178 9.68 0.50 -21.08
C LEU A 178 10.87 1.30 -21.63
N LYS A 179 11.92 0.63 -22.09
CA LYS A 179 13.08 1.31 -22.68
C LYS A 179 12.69 2.11 -23.91
N GLN A 180 11.88 1.51 -24.78
CA GLN A 180 11.39 2.18 -25.99
C GLN A 180 10.49 3.38 -25.63
N HIS A 181 9.53 3.19 -24.74
CA HIS A 181 8.67 4.27 -24.22
C HIS A 181 9.48 5.43 -23.65
N LEU A 182 10.51 5.16 -22.84
CA LEU A 182 11.36 6.20 -22.25
C LEU A 182 12.08 7.03 -23.32
N VAL A 183 12.56 6.38 -24.38
CA VAL A 183 13.22 7.06 -25.52
C VAL A 183 12.21 7.87 -26.32
N ASP A 184 11.09 7.28 -26.72
CA ASP A 184 10.11 7.91 -27.61
C ASP A 184 9.37 9.07 -26.94
N ASN A 185 9.20 9.01 -25.62
CA ASN A 185 8.41 9.99 -24.86
C ASN A 185 9.30 10.92 -24.01
N MET A 186 10.61 10.96 -24.28
CA MET A 186 11.56 11.73 -23.47
C MET A 186 11.18 13.22 -23.35
N GLU A 187 10.77 13.87 -24.45
CA GLU A 187 10.33 15.28 -24.44
C GLU A 187 9.09 15.49 -23.55
N GLN A 188 8.11 14.59 -23.65
CA GLN A 188 6.91 14.62 -22.80
C GLN A 188 7.28 14.45 -21.33
N HIS A 189 8.18 13.51 -21.02
CA HIS A 189 8.68 13.28 -19.66
C HIS A 189 9.36 14.53 -19.09
N PHE A 190 10.23 15.20 -19.86
CA PHE A 190 10.84 16.46 -19.42
C PHE A 190 9.80 17.56 -19.21
N ASN A 191 8.81 17.69 -20.10
CA ASN A 191 7.75 18.67 -19.94
C ASN A 191 6.92 18.47 -18.67
N ILE A 192 6.63 17.21 -18.29
CA ILE A 192 5.94 16.89 -17.03
C ILE A 192 6.81 17.32 -15.83
N VAL A 193 8.11 17.00 -15.85
CA VAL A 193 9.04 17.40 -14.78
C VAL A 193 9.14 18.91 -14.66
N ILE A 194 9.27 19.63 -15.78
CA ILE A 194 9.35 21.10 -15.80
C ILE A 194 8.07 21.70 -15.20
N LYS A 195 6.88 21.27 -15.65
CA LYS A 195 5.61 21.75 -15.10
C LYS A 195 5.49 21.50 -13.60
N LYS A 196 5.93 20.33 -13.12
CA LYS A 196 5.92 20.01 -11.69
C LYS A 196 6.90 20.91 -10.93
N PHE A 197 8.08 21.16 -11.49
CA PHE A 197 9.08 22.05 -10.91
C PHE A 197 8.59 23.49 -10.81
N GLU A 198 8.02 24.04 -11.87
CA GLU A 198 7.42 25.38 -11.87
C GLU A 198 6.29 25.50 -10.83
N TYR A 199 5.44 24.46 -10.73
CA TYR A 199 4.41 24.41 -9.71
C TYR A 199 4.99 24.41 -8.29
N MET A 200 6.04 23.60 -8.04
CA MET A 200 6.73 23.59 -6.75
C MET A 200 7.39 24.94 -6.43
N GLN A 201 7.99 25.62 -7.41
CA GLN A 201 8.54 26.96 -7.23
C GLN A 201 7.47 27.98 -6.80
N LYS A 202 6.30 27.95 -7.45
CA LYS A 202 5.16 28.80 -7.07
C LYS A 202 4.69 28.56 -5.64
N ILE A 203 4.59 27.29 -5.22
CA ILE A 203 4.24 26.97 -3.82
C ILE A 203 5.27 27.53 -2.85
N ILE A 204 6.57 27.35 -3.14
CA ILE A 204 7.65 27.82 -2.26
C ILE A 204 7.62 29.35 -2.17
N GLU A 205 7.38 30.05 -3.27
CA GLU A 205 7.27 31.51 -3.29
C GLU A 205 6.07 32.00 -2.49
N GLN A 206 4.89 31.40 -2.70
CA GLN A 206 3.69 31.70 -1.92
C GLN A 206 3.92 31.48 -0.42
N GLN A 207 4.52 30.35 -0.03
CA GLN A 207 4.84 30.07 1.37
C GLN A 207 5.82 31.09 1.96
N ARG A 208 6.79 31.57 1.18
CA ARG A 208 7.73 32.62 1.64
C ARG A 208 7.02 33.94 1.89
N ASP A 209 6.07 34.30 1.04
CA ASP A 209 5.32 35.55 1.20
C ASP A 209 4.33 35.48 2.37
N GLU A 210 3.66 34.33 2.56
CA GLU A 210 2.85 34.07 3.76
C GLU A 210 3.70 34.18 5.04
N ILE A 211 4.90 33.60 5.06
CA ILE A 211 5.83 33.72 6.20
C ILE A 211 6.24 35.17 6.45
N LYS A 212 6.51 35.96 5.41
CA LYS A 212 6.85 37.39 5.58
C LYS A 212 5.67 38.15 6.18
N GLN A 213 4.46 37.94 5.67
CA GLN A 213 3.27 38.62 6.15
C GLN A 213 3.02 38.31 7.63
N LEU A 214 3.06 37.02 8.02
CA LEU A 214 2.89 36.61 9.42
C LEU A 214 3.96 37.21 10.34
N LYS A 215 5.19 37.37 9.87
CA LYS A 215 6.26 38.03 10.64
C LYS A 215 6.00 39.52 10.84
N SER A 216 5.51 40.22 9.81
CA SER A 216 5.14 41.64 9.91
C SER A 216 3.95 41.86 10.84
N GLU A 217 2.90 41.03 10.74
CA GLU A 217 1.73 41.08 11.62
C GLU A 217 2.14 40.87 13.09
N LYS A 218 2.96 39.84 13.35
CA LYS A 218 3.49 39.59 14.69
C LYS A 218 4.35 40.74 15.21
N GLY A 219 5.12 41.41 14.36
CA GLY A 219 5.91 42.58 14.73
C GLY A 219 5.05 43.74 15.21
N ILE A 220 3.99 44.07 14.45
CA ILE A 220 3.02 45.12 14.82
C ILE A 220 2.30 44.79 16.12
N GLU A 221 1.93 43.53 16.33
CA GLU A 221 1.26 43.08 17.55
C GLU A 221 2.18 43.20 18.77
N VAL A 222 3.47 42.86 18.63
CA VAL A 222 4.47 43.07 19.69
C VAL A 222 4.66 44.55 20.02
N GLU A 223 4.77 45.42 19.01
CA GLU A 223 4.89 46.87 19.24
C GLU A 223 3.67 47.44 20.00
N LYS A 224 2.45 47.04 19.63
CA LYS A 224 1.23 47.45 20.33
C LYS A 224 1.22 47.00 21.79
N LEU A 225 1.61 45.76 22.06
CA LEU A 225 1.70 45.23 23.42
C LEU A 225 2.76 45.99 24.24
N GLU A 226 3.91 46.32 23.64
CA GLU A 226 4.94 47.13 24.30
C GLU A 226 4.46 48.55 24.64
N GLU A 227 3.69 49.18 23.74
CA GLU A 227 3.08 50.50 24.00
C GLU A 227 2.03 50.43 25.13
N GLU A 228 1.17 49.42 25.13
CA GLU A 228 0.17 49.22 26.20
C GLU A 228 0.82 48.98 27.56
N ILE A 229 1.89 48.18 27.63
CA ILE A 229 2.65 47.94 28.87
C ILE A 229 3.26 49.26 29.37
N LYS A 230 3.87 50.05 28.50
CA LYS A 230 4.45 51.37 28.87
C LYS A 230 3.38 52.32 29.42
N LEU A 231 2.21 52.35 28.78
CA LEU A 231 1.10 53.23 29.22
C LEU A 231 0.57 52.80 30.60
N ASN A 232 0.44 51.50 30.84
CA ASN A 232 -0.02 50.97 32.12
C ASN A 232 0.98 51.24 33.25
N ASN A 233 2.27 51.02 33.03
CA ASN A 233 3.31 51.31 34.03
C ASN A 233 3.33 52.80 34.42
N ASN A 234 3.22 53.71 33.44
CA ASN A 234 3.17 55.16 33.71
C ASN A 234 1.89 55.57 34.50
N ASN A 235 0.79 54.86 34.31
CA ASN A 235 -0.46 55.12 35.03
C ASN A 235 -0.42 54.56 36.47
N GLU A 236 0.32 53.48 36.72
CA GLU A 236 0.55 52.94 38.06
C GLU A 236 1.50 53.85 38.87
N GLU A 237 2.60 54.32 38.28
CA GLU A 237 3.53 55.28 38.92
C GLU A 237 2.86 56.61 39.30
N LYS A 238 1.89 57.09 38.48
CA LYS A 238 1.08 58.27 38.83
C LYS A 238 0.14 58.02 40.02
N LYS A 239 -0.48 56.84 40.09
CA LYS A 239 -1.39 56.49 41.20
C LYS A 239 -0.66 56.33 42.53
N GLU A 240 0.59 55.84 42.51
CA GLU A 240 1.42 55.76 43.72
C GLU A 240 1.87 57.15 44.22
N ASN A 241 2.21 58.07 43.31
CA ASN A 241 2.58 59.43 43.68
C ASN A 241 1.40 60.27 44.25
N ASP A 242 0.18 60.03 43.76
CA ASP A 242 -1.03 60.73 44.25
C ASP A 242 -1.53 60.21 45.62
N GLN A 243 -1.01 59.07 46.13
CA GLN A 243 -1.33 58.53 47.45
C GLN A 243 -0.35 58.95 48.57
N LEU A 244 0.73 59.66 48.23
CA LEU A 244 1.80 60.08 49.15
C LEU A 244 1.73 61.57 49.57
N ILE A 245 0.66 62.28 49.22
CA ILE A 245 0.37 63.69 49.61
C ILE A 245 -0.83 63.71 50.55
#